data_AF-A0A562MHY4-F1
#
_entry.id   AF-A0A562MHY4-F1
#
_cell.length_a   1.000
_cell.length_b   1.000
_cell.length_c   1.000
_cell.angle_alpha   90.00
_cell.angle_beta   90.00
_cell.angle_gamma   90.00
#
_symmetry.space_group_name_H-M   'P 1'
#
loop_
_entity.id
_entity.type
_entity.pdbx_description
1 polymer ?
#
loop_
_entity_poly.entity_id
_entity_poly.type
_entity_poly.pdbx_seq_one_letter_code
_entity_poly.pdbx_strand_id
1 'polypeptide(L)'
;MNRKAAFLLGILASCALPQVTFAKHSIGESSHYQQDVEGKELIGRWDIEVDINGTPAPSWLEVKLSGYRTLVGHYVSTSGSARPVSQVFYEKGKFRFAIPPQWEGGKMNLSVEGEIVNGVLQGTITEPDGKTYRFKGVRAPELKRTAAVKWGKPIQLFNGKDLSGWKATGKTNQWVVKNGILTSPQSGSNLVSEQKFEDFKLHVEFKIPAGSNSGVYLRGRYEVQIEDSPKDAHPNAVLFAGVYGFLAANEMVNKGAGEWQTYDITLVGRLVTVVANGKTVISNQEIPGITGGALDSKEAEPGPIYFQGDHGPVEFRKVIITPAIK
;
A
#
# COMPACT_ATOMS: atom_id res chain seq x y z
N MET A 1 55.16 68.48 19.39
CA MET A 1 55.38 68.28 20.84
C MET A 1 54.78 66.95 21.25
N ASN A 2 55.64 66.06 21.77
CA ASN A 2 55.30 64.75 22.35
C ASN A 2 54.09 64.81 23.29
N ARG A 3 53.22 63.79 23.24
CA ARG A 3 53.10 62.81 24.34
C ARG A 3 52.10 61.68 24.02
N LYS A 4 52.68 60.48 23.95
CA LYS A 4 52.26 59.23 24.61
C LYS A 4 50.87 58.69 24.27
N ALA A 5 50.86 57.68 23.40
CA ALA A 5 49.81 56.67 23.31
C ALA A 5 49.70 55.91 24.64
N ALA A 6 48.53 55.98 25.27
CA ALA A 6 48.18 55.17 26.42
C ALA A 6 47.56 53.85 25.93
N PHE A 7 48.24 52.75 26.22
CA PHE A 7 47.70 51.40 26.10
C PHE A 7 46.65 51.22 27.22
N LEU A 8 45.36 51.18 26.87
CA LEU A 8 44.35 50.67 27.78
C LEU A 8 44.30 49.15 27.63
N LEU A 9 44.73 48.44 28.68
CA LEU A 9 44.37 47.05 28.91
C LEU A 9 42.84 46.99 29.09
N GLY A 10 42.14 46.52 28.06
CA GLY A 10 40.76 46.08 28.20
C GLY A 10 40.74 44.75 28.94
N ILE A 11 40.26 44.76 30.18
CA ILE A 11 39.96 43.58 30.97
C ILE A 11 38.87 42.80 30.22
N LEU A 12 39.24 41.65 29.63
CA LEU A 12 38.29 40.64 29.17
C LEU A 12 37.64 40.02 30.41
N ALA A 13 36.50 40.57 30.82
CA ALA A 13 35.58 39.88 31.70
C ALA A 13 34.99 38.71 30.91
N SER A 14 35.58 37.52 31.05
CA SER A 14 34.97 36.28 30.60
C SER A 14 33.73 36.05 31.46
N CYS A 15 32.54 36.37 30.95
CA CYS A 15 31.31 35.79 31.46
C CYS A 15 31.42 34.27 31.29
N ALA A 16 31.77 33.58 32.37
CA ALA A 16 31.62 32.14 32.45
C ALA A 16 30.13 31.83 32.31
N LEU A 17 29.74 31.28 31.16
CA LEU A 17 28.44 30.64 31.02
C LEU A 17 28.35 29.54 32.09
N PRO A 18 27.24 29.43 32.84
CA PRO A 18 27.10 28.35 33.80
C PRO A 18 27.19 27.04 33.05
N GLN A 19 28.11 26.16 33.45
CA GLN A 19 28.14 24.79 33.00
C GLN A 19 26.81 24.15 33.43
N VAL A 20 25.92 23.96 32.46
CA VAL A 20 24.74 23.12 32.65
C VAL A 20 25.26 21.69 32.76
N THR A 21 25.49 21.24 33.99
CA THR A 21 25.66 19.83 34.28
C THR A 21 24.32 19.14 34.04
N PHE A 22 24.19 18.51 32.88
CA PHE A 22 23.14 17.51 32.70
C PHE A 22 23.40 16.40 33.72
N ALA A 23 22.47 16.22 34.66
CA ALA A 23 22.45 15.01 35.46
C ALA A 23 22.47 13.82 34.48
N LYS A 24 23.49 12.96 34.58
CA LYS A 24 23.44 11.64 33.98
C LYS A 24 22.37 10.86 34.73
N HIS A 25 21.10 11.07 34.36
CA HIS A 25 20.11 10.04 34.57
C HIS A 25 20.60 8.86 33.74
N SER A 26 21.02 7.79 34.41
CA SER A 26 20.97 6.48 33.77
C SER A 26 19.52 6.35 33.32
N ILE A 27 19.30 6.36 32.02
CA ILE A 27 18.08 5.82 31.45
C ILE A 27 18.14 4.36 31.90
N GLY A 28 17.46 4.05 33.00
CA GLY A 28 17.19 2.67 33.36
C GLY A 28 16.65 2.04 32.09
N GLU A 29 17.24 0.90 31.71
CA GLU A 29 16.82 0.12 30.56
C GLU A 29 15.30 0.18 30.51
N SER A 30 14.75 0.75 29.43
CA SER A 30 13.31 0.72 29.24
C SER A 30 12.96 -0.75 29.21
N SER A 31 12.44 -1.26 30.32
CA SER A 31 11.83 -2.58 30.39
C SER A 31 10.69 -2.50 29.39
N HIS A 32 10.96 -2.92 28.16
CA HIS A 32 9.93 -3.12 27.17
C HIS A 32 8.91 -3.99 27.88
N TYR A 33 7.73 -3.42 28.11
CA TYR A 33 6.60 -4.12 28.67
C TYR A 33 6.28 -5.27 27.73
N GLN A 34 6.96 -6.40 27.91
CA GLN A 34 6.63 -7.66 27.28
C GLN A 34 5.44 -8.17 28.08
N GLN A 35 4.30 -7.50 27.89
CA GLN A 35 3.05 -7.97 28.45
C GLN A 35 2.78 -9.33 27.81
N ASP A 36 2.66 -10.35 28.66
CA ASP A 36 2.09 -11.64 28.26
C ASP A 36 0.62 -11.42 27.93
N VAL A 37 0.37 -10.93 26.73
CA VAL A 37 -0.95 -10.86 26.12
C VAL A 37 -1.22 -12.19 25.44
N GLU A 38 -2.36 -12.80 25.74
CA GLU A 38 -2.81 -13.98 25.03
C GLU A 38 -2.91 -13.70 23.52
N GLY A 39 -2.36 -14.59 22.70
CA GLY A 39 -2.34 -14.42 21.24
C GLY A 39 -1.25 -13.45 20.73
N LYS A 40 -0.21 -13.15 21.53
CA LYS A 40 0.94 -12.33 21.11
C LYS A 40 1.59 -12.83 19.81
N GLU A 41 1.54 -14.13 19.56
CA GLU A 41 2.01 -14.80 18.36
C GLU A 41 1.20 -14.46 17.10
N LEU A 42 0.00 -13.88 17.22
CA LEU A 42 -0.76 -13.35 16.08
C LEU A 42 -0.32 -11.96 15.67
N ILE A 43 0.20 -11.17 16.61
CA ILE A 43 0.62 -9.78 16.36
C ILE A 43 1.59 -9.74 15.18
N GLY A 44 1.37 -8.80 14.27
CA GLY A 44 2.08 -8.67 13.02
C GLY A 44 1.16 -8.77 11.81
N ARG A 45 1.78 -8.93 10.64
CA ARG A 45 1.10 -8.93 9.34
C ARG A 45 1.24 -10.30 8.69
N TRP A 46 0.20 -10.71 7.99
CA TRP A 46 0.07 -12.04 7.42
C TRP A 46 -0.40 -11.95 5.97
N ASP A 47 0.40 -12.54 5.09
CA ASP A 47 0.03 -12.82 3.71
C ASP A 47 -0.86 -14.06 3.73
N ILE A 48 -2.13 -13.89 3.37
CA ILE A 48 -3.14 -14.96 3.41
C ILE A 48 -3.44 -15.43 1.98
N GLU A 49 -3.62 -16.73 1.84
CA GLU A 49 -4.15 -17.39 0.64
C GLU A 49 -5.43 -18.13 1.05
N VAL A 50 -6.55 -17.73 0.44
CA VAL A 50 -7.86 -18.34 0.63
C VAL A 50 -8.09 -19.34 -0.49
N ASP A 51 -8.47 -20.56 -0.14
CA ASP A 51 -8.81 -21.61 -1.10
C ASP A 51 -10.28 -21.47 -1.51
N ILE A 52 -10.50 -20.82 -2.66
CA ILE A 52 -11.82 -20.68 -3.29
C ILE A 52 -12.03 -21.86 -4.24
N ASN A 53 -12.52 -22.98 -3.70
CA ASN A 53 -12.86 -24.19 -4.47
C ASN A 53 -11.68 -24.74 -5.31
N GLY A 54 -10.49 -24.82 -4.73
CA GLY A 54 -9.25 -25.24 -5.37
C GLY A 54 -8.47 -24.12 -6.05
N THR A 55 -9.00 -22.90 -6.06
CA THR A 55 -8.32 -21.72 -6.64
C THR A 55 -7.81 -20.81 -5.52
N PRO A 56 -6.49 -20.60 -5.42
CA PRO A 56 -5.93 -19.70 -4.43
C PRO A 56 -6.30 -18.25 -4.74
N ALA A 57 -6.77 -17.53 -3.74
CA ALA A 57 -7.11 -16.12 -3.83
C ALA A 57 -6.39 -15.32 -2.72
N PRO A 58 -5.76 -14.19 -3.05
CA PRO A 58 -4.97 -13.44 -2.09
C PRO A 58 -5.85 -12.69 -1.09
N SER A 59 -5.41 -12.66 0.15
CA SER A 59 -6.02 -11.92 1.26
C SER A 59 -4.92 -11.49 2.22
N TRP A 60 -5.24 -10.67 3.22
CA TRP A 60 -4.26 -10.18 4.16
C TRP A 60 -4.86 -9.82 5.51
N LEU A 61 -4.08 -10.02 6.57
CA LEU A 61 -4.45 -9.71 7.95
C LEU A 61 -3.31 -8.99 8.67
N GLU A 62 -3.64 -7.93 9.38
CA GLU A 62 -2.79 -7.35 10.41
C GLU A 62 -3.46 -7.47 11.77
N VAL A 63 -2.70 -7.91 12.76
CA VAL A 63 -3.08 -7.92 14.17
C VAL A 63 -2.11 -7.03 14.94
N LYS A 64 -2.65 -6.14 15.78
CA LYS A 64 -1.92 -5.20 16.62
C LYS A 64 -2.44 -5.29 18.06
N LEU A 65 -1.55 -5.03 19.01
CA LEU A 65 -1.95 -4.79 20.39
C LEU A 65 -2.46 -3.35 20.53
N SER A 66 -3.69 -3.20 21.03
CA SER A 66 -4.29 -1.93 21.43
C SER A 66 -4.37 -1.86 22.95
N GLY A 67 -3.74 -0.83 23.53
CA GLY A 67 -3.57 -0.72 24.97
C GLY A 67 -2.75 -1.90 25.50
N TYR A 68 -3.28 -2.57 26.54
CA TYR A 68 -2.53 -3.58 27.28
C TYR A 68 -3.02 -5.03 27.08
N ARG A 69 -4.13 -5.23 26.37
CA ARG A 69 -4.77 -6.56 26.28
C ARG A 69 -5.59 -6.83 25.03
N THR A 70 -6.03 -5.79 24.32
CA THR A 70 -6.98 -5.96 23.24
C THR A 70 -6.24 -6.10 21.93
N LEU A 71 -6.40 -7.23 21.24
CA LEU A 71 -5.94 -7.36 19.87
C LEU A 71 -6.95 -6.70 18.93
N VAL A 72 -6.46 -5.86 18.02
CA VAL A 72 -7.24 -5.16 16.97
C VAL A 72 -6.50 -5.32 15.65
N GLY A 73 -7.02 -4.81 14.54
CA GLY A 73 -6.32 -5.03 13.28
C GLY A 73 -6.97 -4.43 12.05
N HIS A 74 -6.53 -4.94 10.90
CA HIS A 74 -7.14 -4.72 9.61
C HIS A 74 -7.19 -6.04 8.84
N TYR A 75 -8.23 -6.20 8.03
CA TYR A 75 -8.39 -7.36 7.17
C TYR A 75 -8.74 -6.92 5.75
N VAL A 76 -8.13 -7.57 4.77
CA VAL A 76 -8.38 -7.38 3.34
C VAL A 76 -8.90 -8.70 2.78
N SER A 77 -10.13 -8.68 2.27
CA SER A 77 -10.69 -9.81 1.51
C SER A 77 -10.05 -9.91 0.13
N THR A 78 -10.43 -10.91 -0.66
CA THR A 78 -9.97 -11.06 -2.06
C THR A 78 -10.29 -9.85 -2.95
N SER A 79 -11.31 -9.08 -2.58
CA SER A 79 -11.68 -7.79 -3.16
C SER A 79 -12.08 -6.79 -2.06
N GLY A 80 -12.28 -5.54 -2.45
CA GLY A 80 -12.66 -4.47 -1.52
C GLY A 80 -11.47 -3.87 -0.77
N SER A 81 -11.77 -2.90 0.09
CA SER A 81 -10.74 -2.15 0.79
C SER A 81 -10.31 -2.85 2.08
N ALA A 82 -9.18 -2.46 2.64
CA ALA A 82 -8.85 -2.85 4.01
C ALA A 82 -9.96 -2.38 4.97
N ARG A 83 -10.41 -3.28 5.84
CA ARG A 83 -11.46 -3.02 6.83
C ARG A 83 -10.90 -3.11 8.24
N PRO A 84 -11.25 -2.19 9.15
CA PRO A 84 -10.81 -2.24 10.53
C PRO A 84 -11.43 -3.45 11.23
N VAL A 85 -10.60 -4.16 11.98
CA VAL A 85 -11.01 -5.21 12.92
C VAL A 85 -10.99 -4.60 14.32
N SER A 86 -12.18 -4.33 14.85
CA SER A 86 -12.34 -3.68 16.16
C SER A 86 -11.84 -4.52 17.33
N GLN A 87 -11.89 -5.85 17.19
CA GLN A 87 -11.36 -6.80 18.16
C GLN A 87 -11.07 -8.15 17.52
N VAL A 88 -9.90 -8.71 17.81
CA VAL A 88 -9.54 -10.11 17.58
C VAL A 88 -9.66 -10.82 18.93
N PHE A 89 -10.61 -11.74 19.03
CA PHE A 89 -10.73 -12.62 20.20
C PHE A 89 -9.69 -13.72 20.09
N TYR A 90 -9.02 -14.03 21.20
CA TYR A 90 -8.08 -15.14 21.30
C TYR A 90 -8.41 -15.97 22.53
N GLU A 91 -8.61 -17.27 22.37
CA GLU A 91 -8.86 -18.19 23.47
C GLU A 91 -8.38 -19.60 23.08
N LYS A 92 -7.65 -20.28 23.98
CA LYS A 92 -7.24 -21.70 23.81
C LYS A 92 -6.56 -21.99 22.47
N GLY A 93 -5.62 -21.13 22.05
CA GLY A 93 -4.86 -21.32 20.81
C GLY A 93 -5.57 -20.86 19.53
N LYS A 94 -6.82 -20.37 19.65
CA LYS A 94 -7.66 -20.02 18.50
C LYS A 94 -8.01 -18.55 18.52
N PHE A 95 -8.10 -17.96 17.34
CA PHE A 95 -8.58 -16.59 17.16
C PHE A 95 -9.86 -16.54 16.36
N ARG A 96 -10.61 -15.46 16.58
CA ARG A 96 -11.73 -15.10 15.72
C ARG A 96 -11.97 -13.60 15.69
N PHE A 97 -12.51 -13.12 14.58
CA PHE A 97 -13.09 -11.79 14.47
C PHE A 97 -14.22 -11.79 13.44
N ALA A 98 -15.00 -10.72 13.42
CA ALA A 98 -16.02 -10.51 12.40
C ALA A 98 -16.04 -9.05 11.96
N ILE A 99 -16.36 -8.82 10.69
CA ILE A 99 -16.47 -7.49 10.09
C ILE A 99 -17.74 -7.40 9.24
N PRO A 100 -18.38 -6.22 9.14
CA PRO A 100 -19.53 -6.02 8.27
C PRO A 100 -19.20 -6.28 6.79
N PRO A 101 -20.18 -6.71 5.98
CA PRO A 101 -20.02 -6.76 4.52
C PRO A 101 -19.72 -5.37 3.95
N GLN A 102 -18.91 -5.31 2.89
CA GLN A 102 -18.64 -4.09 2.14
C GLN A 102 -19.28 -4.15 0.75
N TRP A 103 -18.88 -5.14 -0.04
CA TRP A 103 -19.36 -5.37 -1.41
C TRP A 103 -19.87 -6.80 -1.61
N GLU A 104 -19.60 -7.67 -0.64
CA GLU A 104 -20.02 -9.06 -0.65
C GLU A 104 -21.55 -9.16 -0.56
N GLY A 105 -22.11 -10.13 -1.27
CA GLY A 105 -23.53 -10.44 -1.18
C GLY A 105 -23.87 -11.11 0.15
N GLY A 106 -25.03 -10.81 0.71
CA GLY A 106 -25.50 -11.41 1.97
C GLY A 106 -25.83 -10.36 3.02
N LYS A 107 -26.18 -10.83 4.21
CA LYS A 107 -26.59 -9.97 5.34
C LYS A 107 -25.83 -10.26 6.63
N MET A 108 -25.06 -11.34 6.68
CA MET A 108 -24.25 -11.70 7.84
C MET A 108 -22.95 -10.91 7.82
N ASN A 109 -22.31 -10.80 8.97
CA ASN A 109 -20.92 -10.36 9.00
C ASN A 109 -20.05 -11.44 8.37
N LEU A 110 -18.98 -11.01 7.69
CA LEU A 110 -17.87 -11.90 7.38
C LEU A 110 -17.22 -12.29 8.71
N SER A 111 -17.01 -13.58 8.94
CA SER A 111 -16.28 -14.06 10.11
C SER A 111 -15.02 -14.81 9.71
N VAL A 112 -13.98 -14.67 10.50
CA VAL A 112 -12.71 -15.38 10.35
C VAL A 112 -12.42 -16.09 11.65
N GLU A 113 -12.13 -17.38 11.58
CA GLU A 113 -11.71 -18.20 12.71
C GLU A 113 -10.47 -19.00 12.33
N GLY A 114 -9.51 -19.12 13.23
CA GLY A 114 -8.28 -19.85 12.93
C GLY A 114 -7.37 -20.06 14.12
N GLU A 115 -6.17 -20.55 13.83
CA GLU A 115 -5.11 -20.87 14.77
C GLU A 115 -3.75 -20.72 14.08
N ILE A 116 -2.66 -20.75 14.86
CA ILE A 116 -1.31 -20.87 14.32
C ILE A 116 -0.80 -22.27 14.60
N VAL A 117 -0.43 -23.00 13.54
CA VAL A 117 0.16 -24.33 13.63
C VAL A 117 1.50 -24.31 12.91
N ASN A 118 2.59 -24.62 13.64
CA ASN A 118 3.96 -24.61 13.12
C ASN A 118 4.34 -23.30 12.40
N GLY A 119 3.91 -22.16 12.95
CA GLY A 119 4.19 -20.83 12.38
C GLY A 119 3.32 -20.44 11.18
N VAL A 120 2.39 -21.29 10.75
CA VAL A 120 1.43 -21.04 9.68
C VAL A 120 0.09 -20.67 10.28
N LEU A 121 -0.45 -19.53 9.89
CA LEU A 121 -1.83 -19.16 10.18
C LEU A 121 -2.75 -20.05 9.35
N GLN A 122 -3.76 -20.67 9.93
CA GLN A 122 -4.73 -21.45 9.17
C GLN A 122 -6.12 -21.35 9.78
N GLY A 123 -7.16 -21.53 8.97
CA GLY A 123 -8.52 -21.45 9.46
C GLY A 123 -9.58 -21.43 8.38
N THR A 124 -10.72 -20.86 8.73
CA THR A 124 -11.89 -20.72 7.88
C THR A 124 -12.36 -19.27 7.86
N ILE A 125 -12.69 -18.78 6.66
CA ILE A 125 -13.44 -17.55 6.43
C ILE A 125 -14.87 -17.96 6.10
N THR A 126 -15.85 -17.36 6.77
CA THR A 126 -17.28 -17.46 6.41
C THR A 126 -17.72 -16.14 5.80
N GLU A 127 -18.12 -16.17 4.54
CA GLU A 127 -18.61 -15.01 3.81
C GLU A 127 -20.01 -14.58 4.28
N PRO A 128 -20.43 -13.34 4.00
CA PRO A 128 -21.77 -12.83 4.36
C PRO A 128 -22.97 -13.61 3.82
N ASP A 129 -22.76 -14.43 2.78
CA ASP A 129 -23.76 -15.36 2.21
C ASP A 129 -23.76 -16.75 2.88
N GLY A 130 -22.85 -16.99 3.83
CA GLY A 130 -22.72 -18.23 4.59
C GLY A 130 -21.78 -19.26 3.98
N LYS A 131 -21.17 -19.00 2.82
CA LYS A 131 -20.16 -19.90 2.26
C LYS A 131 -18.88 -19.84 3.10
N THR A 132 -18.24 -20.99 3.23
CA THR A 132 -17.01 -21.13 4.01
C THR A 132 -15.83 -21.52 3.13
N TYR A 133 -14.69 -20.88 3.34
CA TYR A 133 -13.44 -21.14 2.63
C TYR A 133 -12.30 -21.35 3.60
N ARG A 134 -11.41 -22.30 3.30
CA ARG A 134 -10.19 -22.50 4.09
C ARG A 134 -9.17 -21.47 3.69
N PHE A 135 -8.31 -21.07 4.63
CA PHE A 135 -7.16 -20.24 4.30
C PHE A 135 -5.90 -20.74 5.00
N LYS A 136 -4.77 -20.37 4.41
CA LYS A 136 -3.45 -20.44 5.04
C LYS A 136 -2.79 -19.07 4.97
N GLY A 137 -1.91 -18.78 5.91
CA GLY A 137 -1.18 -17.53 5.92
C GLY A 137 0.22 -17.69 6.48
N VAL A 138 1.13 -16.89 5.94
CA VAL A 138 2.53 -16.79 6.37
C VAL A 138 2.81 -15.36 6.81
N ARG A 139 3.91 -15.15 7.55
CA ARG A 139 4.31 -13.79 7.92
C ARG A 139 4.61 -12.96 6.68
N ALA A 140 3.95 -11.80 6.59
CA ALA A 140 4.24 -10.83 5.55
C ALA A 140 5.67 -10.28 5.76
N PRO A 141 6.48 -10.16 4.71
CA PRO A 141 7.84 -9.65 4.81
C PRO A 141 7.85 -8.14 5.13
N GLU A 142 8.81 -7.69 5.93
CA GLU A 142 8.95 -6.25 6.26
C GLU A 142 9.39 -5.41 5.06
N LEU A 143 10.12 -6.01 4.10
CA LEU A 143 10.67 -5.37 2.89
C LEU A 143 11.47 -4.09 3.16
N LYS A 144 12.07 -3.97 4.33
CA LYS A 144 12.92 -2.83 4.70
C LYS A 144 14.22 -2.86 3.90
N ARG A 145 14.48 -1.82 3.12
CA ARG A 145 15.77 -1.61 2.45
C ARG A 145 16.72 -0.89 3.40
N THR A 146 17.95 -1.38 3.52
CA THR A 146 18.98 -0.82 4.41
C THR A 146 19.97 0.10 3.69
N ALA A 147 19.97 0.07 2.35
CA ALA A 147 20.82 0.90 1.50
C ALA A 147 19.98 1.75 0.55
N ALA A 148 20.56 2.88 0.11
CA ALA A 148 19.95 3.72 -0.91
C ALA A 148 19.84 2.96 -2.24
N VAL A 149 18.67 3.03 -2.86
CA VAL A 149 18.41 2.38 -4.16
C VAL A 149 19.18 3.09 -5.27
N LYS A 150 19.86 2.32 -6.10
CA LYS A 150 20.46 2.79 -7.35
C LYS A 150 19.46 2.57 -8.49
N TRP A 151 19.15 3.62 -9.23
CA TRP A 151 18.16 3.56 -10.31
C TRP A 151 18.81 3.20 -11.64
N GLY A 152 18.15 2.30 -12.39
CA GLY A 152 18.52 1.92 -13.74
C GLY A 152 18.11 2.97 -14.77
N LYS A 153 18.10 2.55 -16.04
CA LYS A 153 17.59 3.39 -17.13
C LYS A 153 16.05 3.32 -17.20
N PRO A 154 15.36 4.42 -17.53
CA PRO A 154 13.93 4.38 -17.82
C PRO A 154 13.62 3.46 -19.01
N ILE A 155 12.53 2.71 -18.88
CA ILE A 155 11.99 1.78 -19.88
C ILE A 155 10.59 2.25 -20.23
N GLN A 156 10.31 2.39 -21.52
CA GLN A 156 8.95 2.64 -21.99
C GLN A 156 8.17 1.31 -21.94
N LEU A 157 7.44 1.08 -20.86
CA LEU A 157 6.73 -0.18 -20.60
C LEU A 157 5.52 -0.37 -21.54
N PHE A 158 4.88 0.74 -21.96
CA PHE A 158 3.88 0.73 -23.03
C PHE A 158 4.47 1.27 -24.33
N ASN A 159 4.51 0.43 -25.36
CA ASN A 159 5.21 0.73 -26.62
C ASN A 159 4.47 1.71 -27.56
N GLY A 160 3.22 2.09 -27.26
CA GLY A 160 2.42 3.00 -28.09
C GLY A 160 1.91 2.39 -29.40
N LYS A 161 1.99 1.06 -29.59
CA LYS A 161 1.64 0.39 -30.85
C LYS A 161 0.67 -0.76 -30.66
N ASP A 162 0.95 -1.63 -29.69
CA ASP A 162 0.20 -2.86 -29.46
C ASP A 162 0.33 -3.31 -27.99
N LEU A 163 -0.14 -4.52 -27.68
CA LEU A 163 -0.10 -5.11 -26.34
C LEU A 163 1.13 -5.99 -26.11
N SER A 164 2.18 -5.90 -26.94
CA SER A 164 3.40 -6.68 -26.70
C SER A 164 3.99 -6.35 -25.33
N GLY A 165 4.28 -7.37 -24.53
CA GLY A 165 4.68 -7.20 -23.13
C GLY A 165 3.52 -7.08 -22.13
N TRP A 166 2.27 -7.25 -22.57
CA TRP A 166 1.06 -7.18 -21.75
C TRP A 166 0.13 -8.37 -22.00
N LYS A 167 -0.55 -8.82 -20.94
CA LYS A 167 -1.52 -9.91 -20.98
C LYS A 167 -2.83 -9.50 -20.32
N ALA A 168 -3.93 -9.69 -21.04
CA ALA A 168 -5.27 -9.59 -20.47
C ALA A 168 -5.59 -10.84 -19.63
N THR A 169 -6.16 -10.69 -18.44
CA THR A 169 -6.37 -11.80 -17.50
C THR A 169 -7.75 -12.47 -17.61
N GLY A 170 -8.74 -11.78 -18.16
CA GLY A 170 -10.08 -12.33 -18.35
C GLY A 170 -10.18 -13.18 -19.62
N LYS A 171 -11.36 -13.78 -19.82
CA LYS A 171 -11.63 -14.66 -20.97
C LYS A 171 -11.56 -13.95 -22.32
N THR A 172 -11.94 -12.67 -22.34
CA THR A 172 -11.99 -11.85 -23.54
C THR A 172 -11.22 -10.56 -23.31
N ASN A 173 -10.24 -10.29 -24.18
CA ASN A 173 -9.49 -9.05 -24.15
C ASN A 173 -10.30 -7.91 -24.80
N GLN A 174 -10.55 -6.84 -24.06
CA GLN A 174 -11.14 -5.58 -24.56
C GLN A 174 -10.12 -4.46 -24.77
N TRP A 175 -8.88 -4.64 -24.32
CA TRP A 175 -7.83 -3.62 -24.44
C TRP A 175 -7.39 -3.50 -25.89
N VAL A 176 -7.28 -2.26 -26.36
CA VAL A 176 -6.89 -1.93 -27.73
C VAL A 176 -5.93 -0.75 -27.72
N VAL A 177 -5.09 -0.65 -28.75
CA VAL A 177 -4.27 0.55 -28.96
C VAL A 177 -4.87 1.36 -30.11
N LYS A 178 -5.24 2.61 -29.84
CA LYS A 178 -5.80 3.55 -30.82
C LYS A 178 -4.94 4.80 -30.84
N ASN A 179 -4.33 5.12 -31.99
CA ASN A 179 -3.50 6.33 -32.17
C ASN A 179 -2.41 6.51 -31.08
N GLY A 180 -1.77 5.41 -30.67
CA GLY A 180 -0.76 5.42 -29.62
C GLY A 180 -1.28 5.49 -28.18
N ILE A 181 -2.59 5.36 -27.98
CA ILE A 181 -3.24 5.34 -26.67
C ILE A 181 -3.72 3.92 -26.39
N LEU A 182 -3.32 3.36 -25.24
CA LEU A 182 -3.86 2.12 -24.70
C LEU A 182 -5.24 2.42 -24.09
N THR A 183 -6.28 1.78 -24.60
CA THR A 183 -7.67 2.05 -24.23
C THR A 183 -8.37 0.76 -23.79
N SER A 184 -9.01 0.80 -22.62
CA SER A 184 -10.11 -0.09 -22.25
C SER A 184 -11.42 0.66 -22.47
N PRO A 185 -12.25 0.31 -23.47
CA PRO A 185 -13.45 1.07 -23.79
C PRO A 185 -14.65 0.74 -22.87
N GLN A 186 -14.54 -0.32 -22.07
CA GLN A 186 -15.59 -0.85 -21.20
C GLN A 186 -14.98 -1.72 -20.10
N SER A 187 -15.76 -2.04 -19.07
CA SER A 187 -15.42 -3.07 -18.09
C SER A 187 -15.18 -4.43 -18.75
N GLY A 188 -14.10 -5.10 -18.37
CA GLY A 188 -13.75 -6.42 -18.89
C GLY A 188 -12.55 -7.03 -18.17
N SER A 189 -11.55 -7.47 -18.93
CA SER A 189 -10.31 -8.02 -18.40
C SER A 189 -9.42 -6.97 -17.76
N ASN A 190 -8.69 -7.36 -16.72
CA ASN A 190 -7.52 -6.65 -16.23
C ASN A 190 -6.34 -6.79 -17.21
N LEU A 191 -5.42 -5.82 -17.24
CA LEU A 191 -4.22 -5.87 -18.09
C LEU A 191 -2.95 -5.88 -17.24
N VAL A 192 -2.08 -6.86 -17.46
CA VAL A 192 -0.91 -7.11 -16.60
C VAL A 192 0.34 -7.14 -17.46
N SER A 193 1.39 -6.43 -17.04
CA SER A 193 2.68 -6.48 -17.74
C SER A 193 3.33 -7.86 -17.57
N GLU A 194 3.98 -8.37 -18.61
CA GLU A 194 4.72 -9.63 -18.54
C GLU A 194 6.00 -9.50 -17.71
N GLN A 195 6.63 -8.32 -17.74
CA GLN A 195 7.78 -8.00 -16.90
C GLN A 195 7.35 -7.80 -15.45
N LYS A 196 8.24 -8.21 -14.53
CA LYS A 196 8.06 -8.07 -13.08
C LYS A 196 9.19 -7.22 -12.49
N PHE A 197 8.86 -6.45 -11.47
CA PHE A 197 9.74 -5.44 -10.86
C PHE A 197 9.73 -5.57 -9.34
N GLU A 198 10.86 -5.25 -8.71
CA GLU A 198 10.98 -5.08 -7.26
C GLU A 198 10.77 -3.61 -6.91
N ASP A 199 11.86 -2.87 -6.69
CA ASP A 199 11.82 -1.43 -6.43
C ASP A 199 11.87 -0.65 -7.76
N PHE A 200 11.07 0.41 -7.89
CA PHE A 200 10.99 1.18 -9.14
C PHE A 200 10.47 2.61 -8.94
N LYS A 201 10.70 3.44 -9.96
CA LYS A 201 9.90 4.64 -10.23
C LYS A 201 8.98 4.36 -11.41
N LEU A 202 7.72 4.75 -11.34
CA LEU A 202 6.71 4.56 -12.37
C LEU A 202 6.08 5.91 -12.70
N HIS A 203 6.10 6.27 -13.98
CA HIS A 203 5.34 7.40 -14.51
C HIS A 203 4.20 6.86 -15.38
N VAL A 204 2.98 7.30 -15.10
CA VAL A 204 1.79 6.98 -15.90
C VAL A 204 1.01 8.24 -16.24
N GLU A 205 0.55 8.32 -17.49
CA GLU A 205 -0.40 9.34 -17.95
C GLU A 205 -1.70 8.65 -18.36
N PHE A 206 -2.80 9.03 -17.70
CA PHE A 206 -4.10 8.38 -17.86
C PHE A 206 -5.25 9.37 -18.00
N LYS A 207 -6.37 8.90 -18.53
CA LYS A 207 -7.62 9.65 -18.64
C LYS A 207 -8.80 8.70 -18.51
N ILE A 208 -9.85 9.15 -17.84
CA ILE A 208 -11.09 8.40 -17.63
C ILE A 208 -12.30 9.26 -18.03
N PRO A 209 -13.42 8.67 -18.50
CA PRO A 209 -14.68 9.38 -18.65
C PRO A 209 -15.36 9.58 -17.29
N ALA A 210 -16.45 10.34 -17.29
CA ALA A 210 -17.22 10.63 -16.08
C ALA A 210 -17.77 9.35 -15.44
N GLY A 211 -17.69 9.26 -14.11
CA GLY A 211 -18.18 8.12 -13.32
C GLY A 211 -17.39 6.82 -13.48
N SER A 212 -16.20 6.85 -14.09
CA SER A 212 -15.39 5.64 -14.29
C SER A 212 -14.42 5.37 -13.14
N ASN A 213 -13.98 4.12 -13.03
CA ASN A 213 -13.08 3.60 -12.02
C ASN A 213 -12.09 2.60 -12.65
N SER A 214 -10.84 2.68 -12.21
CA SER A 214 -9.70 1.85 -12.59
C SER A 214 -8.64 1.98 -11.47
N GLY A 215 -7.44 1.46 -11.70
CA GLY A 215 -6.36 1.51 -10.72
C GLY A 215 -5.04 1.07 -11.32
N VAL A 216 -3.95 1.57 -10.75
CA VAL A 216 -2.59 1.11 -11.07
C VAL A 216 -2.07 0.29 -9.91
N TYR A 217 -2.00 -1.02 -10.11
CA TYR A 217 -1.47 -1.95 -9.13
C TYR A 217 0.05 -2.05 -9.26
N LEU A 218 0.71 -1.63 -8.21
CA LEU A 218 2.15 -1.74 -8.03
C LEU A 218 2.50 -3.17 -7.63
N ARG A 219 3.41 -3.80 -8.39
CA ARG A 219 3.77 -5.21 -8.23
C ARG A 219 2.56 -6.16 -8.31
N GLY A 220 1.45 -5.73 -8.92
CA GLY A 220 0.20 -6.48 -8.97
C GLY A 220 -0.54 -6.58 -7.64
N ARG A 221 -0.17 -5.77 -6.63
CA ARG A 221 -0.61 -5.95 -5.24
C ARG A 221 -1.11 -4.70 -4.54
N TYR A 222 -0.59 -3.53 -4.88
CA TYR A 222 -0.94 -2.28 -4.20
C TYR A 222 -1.56 -1.31 -5.19
N GLU A 223 -2.87 -1.13 -5.11
CA GLU A 223 -3.60 -0.22 -5.98
C GLU A 223 -3.38 1.24 -5.60
N VAL A 224 -2.88 2.03 -6.55
CA VAL A 224 -3.04 3.48 -6.53
C VAL A 224 -4.28 3.82 -7.34
N GLN A 225 -5.29 4.38 -6.66
CA GLN A 225 -6.64 4.50 -7.17
C GLN A 225 -6.76 5.46 -8.35
N ILE A 226 -7.54 5.07 -9.39
CA ILE A 226 -7.97 5.95 -10.48
C ILE A 226 -9.49 5.96 -10.52
N GLU A 227 -10.11 7.06 -10.11
CA GLU A 227 -11.56 7.20 -10.24
C GLU A 227 -11.97 8.66 -10.45
N ASP A 228 -13.19 8.88 -10.91
CA ASP A 228 -13.79 10.21 -11.07
C ASP A 228 -14.30 10.77 -9.73
N SER A 229 -13.39 11.00 -8.78
CA SER A 229 -13.73 11.58 -7.47
C SER A 229 -14.13 13.06 -7.59
N PRO A 230 -15.05 13.57 -6.74
CA PRO A 230 -15.33 15.01 -6.65
C PRO A 230 -14.07 15.80 -6.26
N LYS A 231 -13.84 16.94 -6.91
CA LYS A 231 -12.64 17.78 -6.69
C LYS A 231 -12.59 18.42 -5.31
N ASP A 232 -13.77 18.63 -4.70
CA ASP A 232 -13.99 19.22 -3.40
C ASP A 232 -14.20 18.18 -2.28
N ALA A 233 -14.07 16.90 -2.60
CA ALA A 233 -14.16 15.84 -1.60
C ALA A 233 -13.05 15.99 -0.55
N HIS A 234 -13.38 15.61 0.69
CA HIS A 234 -12.33 15.35 1.67
C HIS A 234 -11.50 14.13 1.20
N PRO A 235 -10.17 14.22 1.16
CA PRO A 235 -9.34 13.09 0.73
C PRO A 235 -9.61 11.81 1.53
N ASN A 236 -9.61 10.66 0.87
CA ASN A 236 -9.82 9.37 1.48
C ASN A 236 -8.98 8.32 0.74
N ALA A 237 -8.58 7.25 1.43
CA ALA A 237 -7.79 6.16 0.87
C ALA A 237 -8.49 5.40 -0.27
N VAL A 238 -9.82 5.51 -0.41
CA VAL A 238 -10.57 4.90 -1.51
C VAL A 238 -10.79 5.82 -2.71
N LEU A 239 -10.39 7.10 -2.62
CA LEU A 239 -10.56 8.09 -3.68
C LEU A 239 -9.27 8.26 -4.51
N PHE A 240 -9.34 9.08 -5.55
CA PHE A 240 -8.23 9.42 -6.45
C PHE A 240 -6.88 9.58 -5.73
N ALA A 241 -5.85 8.89 -6.24
CA ALA A 241 -4.47 8.88 -5.76
C ALA A 241 -4.25 8.29 -4.36
N GLY A 242 -5.29 7.79 -3.69
CA GLY A 242 -5.15 6.96 -2.49
C GLY A 242 -4.51 5.61 -2.81
N VAL A 243 -3.77 5.04 -1.85
CA VAL A 243 -3.47 3.61 -1.87
C VAL A 243 -4.67 2.89 -1.28
N TYR A 244 -5.38 2.14 -2.12
CA TYR A 244 -6.76 1.74 -1.88
C TYR A 244 -6.98 1.09 -0.50
N GLY A 245 -7.76 1.77 0.35
CA GLY A 245 -8.09 1.30 1.70
C GLY A 245 -7.03 1.51 2.79
N PHE A 246 -5.83 1.98 2.46
CA PHE A 246 -4.76 2.18 3.44
C PHE A 246 -4.31 3.63 3.60
N LEU A 247 -3.92 4.28 2.50
CA LEU A 247 -3.27 5.60 2.55
C LEU A 247 -4.08 6.62 1.78
N ALA A 248 -4.62 7.62 2.48
CA ALA A 248 -5.28 8.75 1.85
C ALA A 248 -4.23 9.71 1.26
N ALA A 249 -4.51 10.24 0.07
CA ALA A 249 -3.87 11.46 -0.41
C ALA A 249 -4.07 12.60 0.62
N ASN A 250 -3.11 13.53 0.72
CA ASN A 250 -3.23 14.68 1.64
C ASN A 250 -4.11 15.83 1.09
N GLU A 251 -4.36 15.87 -0.23
CA GLU A 251 -5.26 16.80 -0.90
C GLU A 251 -5.83 16.17 -2.19
N MET A 252 -7.02 16.61 -2.60
CA MET A 252 -7.60 16.25 -3.90
C MET A 252 -6.99 17.12 -4.99
N VAL A 253 -6.28 16.49 -5.93
CA VAL A 253 -5.56 17.18 -7.01
C VAL A 253 -5.99 16.68 -8.39
N ASN A 254 -7.11 15.97 -8.47
CA ASN A 254 -7.64 15.45 -9.73
C ASN A 254 -8.12 16.59 -10.64
N LYS A 255 -7.84 16.46 -11.94
CA LYS A 255 -8.31 17.42 -12.95
C LYS A 255 -9.76 17.20 -13.38
N GLY A 256 -10.35 16.07 -13.00
CA GLY A 256 -11.71 15.62 -13.35
C GLY A 256 -11.75 14.75 -14.60
N ALA A 257 -12.90 14.16 -14.87
CA ALA A 257 -13.15 13.35 -16.06
C ALA A 257 -12.81 14.06 -17.38
N GLY A 258 -12.32 13.29 -18.36
CA GLY A 258 -11.95 13.77 -19.69
C GLY A 258 -10.58 14.46 -19.78
N GLU A 259 -9.95 14.77 -18.64
CA GLU A 259 -8.64 15.41 -18.59
C GLU A 259 -7.50 14.39 -18.43
N TRP A 260 -6.36 14.65 -19.06
CA TRP A 260 -5.16 13.85 -18.86
C TRP A 260 -4.53 14.14 -17.50
N GLN A 261 -4.41 13.08 -16.71
CA GLN A 261 -3.84 13.07 -15.38
C GLN A 261 -2.51 12.33 -15.37
N THR A 262 -1.67 12.62 -14.38
CA THR A 262 -0.35 11.98 -14.25
C THR A 262 -0.15 11.46 -12.83
N TYR A 263 0.46 10.27 -12.73
CA TYR A 263 1.11 9.83 -11.51
C TYR A 263 2.60 9.61 -11.74
N ASP A 264 3.42 10.15 -10.84
CA ASP A 264 4.79 9.73 -10.63
C ASP A 264 4.88 9.01 -9.28
N ILE A 265 5.16 7.72 -9.32
CA ILE A 265 5.13 6.83 -8.16
C ILE A 265 6.54 6.30 -7.93
N THR A 266 7.05 6.41 -6.71
CA THR A 266 8.28 5.74 -6.30
C THR A 266 7.93 4.68 -5.28
N LEU A 267 8.29 3.42 -5.54
CA LEU A 267 8.13 2.30 -4.62
C LEU A 267 9.49 1.70 -4.28
N VAL A 268 9.85 1.70 -3.00
CA VAL A 268 11.08 1.09 -2.46
C VAL A 268 10.71 0.18 -1.30
N GLY A 269 10.81 -1.13 -1.49
CA GLY A 269 10.19 -2.09 -0.58
C GLY A 269 8.69 -1.84 -0.50
N ARG A 270 8.21 -1.33 0.65
CA ARG A 270 6.81 -0.93 0.87
C ARG A 270 6.63 0.57 1.06
N LEU A 271 7.70 1.34 0.99
CA LEU A 271 7.63 2.79 1.08
C LEU A 271 7.22 3.35 -0.28
N VAL A 272 6.09 4.06 -0.30
CA VAL A 272 5.51 4.66 -1.50
C VAL A 272 5.51 6.18 -1.39
N THR A 273 5.89 6.82 -2.49
CA THR A 273 5.61 8.24 -2.74
C THR A 273 4.74 8.32 -3.98
N VAL A 274 3.64 9.07 -3.91
CA VAL A 274 2.73 9.34 -5.04
C VAL A 274 2.70 10.84 -5.27
N VAL A 275 3.13 11.24 -6.47
CA VAL A 275 2.96 12.60 -6.99
C VAL A 275 1.87 12.56 -8.03
N ALA A 276 0.75 13.21 -7.75
CA ALA A 276 -0.38 13.29 -8.66
C ALA A 276 -0.47 14.69 -9.26
N ASN A 277 -0.53 14.79 -10.60
CA ASN A 277 -0.61 16.06 -11.32
C ASN A 277 0.44 17.10 -10.87
N GLY A 278 1.66 16.65 -10.56
CA GLY A 278 2.78 17.49 -10.12
C GLY A 278 2.81 17.83 -8.62
N LYS A 279 1.83 17.38 -7.83
CA LYS A 279 1.76 17.59 -6.38
C LYS A 279 2.01 16.30 -5.62
N THR A 280 2.91 16.33 -4.62
CA THR A 280 3.16 15.15 -3.77
C THR A 280 2.01 14.95 -2.81
N VAL A 281 1.22 13.90 -3.02
CA VAL A 281 0.01 13.63 -2.23
C VAL A 281 0.18 12.53 -1.19
N ILE A 282 1.13 11.63 -1.42
CA ILE A 282 1.60 10.65 -0.43
C ILE A 282 3.13 10.72 -0.45
N SER A 283 3.75 10.93 0.72
CA SER A 283 5.21 11.10 0.83
C SER A 283 5.82 10.01 1.69
N ASN A 284 6.57 9.11 1.05
CA ASN A 284 7.38 8.06 1.67
C ASN A 284 6.68 7.29 2.81
N GLN A 285 5.42 6.88 2.58
CA GLN A 285 4.63 6.16 3.57
C GLN A 285 4.70 4.66 3.33
N GLU A 286 4.65 3.87 4.42
CA GLU A 286 4.60 2.42 4.33
C GLU A 286 3.20 1.95 3.92
N ILE A 287 3.10 1.14 2.85
CA ILE A 287 1.88 0.41 2.51
C ILE A 287 1.74 -0.77 3.48
N PRO A 288 0.67 -0.85 4.29
CA PRO A 288 0.55 -1.88 5.33
C PRO A 288 0.40 -3.30 4.81
N GLY A 289 -0.25 -3.53 3.68
CA GLY A 289 -0.65 -4.83 3.13
C GLY A 289 -0.96 -4.77 1.64
N ILE A 290 -1.17 -5.92 1.01
CA ILE A 290 -1.80 -5.97 -0.31
C ILE A 290 -3.20 -5.33 -0.27
N THR A 291 -3.63 -4.69 -1.35
CA THR A 291 -5.01 -4.17 -1.49
C THR A 291 -5.91 -5.27 -2.05
N GLY A 292 -7.23 -5.12 -1.91
CA GLY A 292 -8.17 -6.03 -2.60
C GLY A 292 -7.93 -5.98 -4.11
N GLY A 293 -8.21 -7.08 -4.81
CA GLY A 293 -7.91 -7.20 -6.24
C GLY A 293 -6.45 -7.53 -6.57
N ALA A 294 -5.58 -7.73 -5.57
CA ALA A 294 -4.21 -8.19 -5.80
C ALA A 294 -4.17 -9.52 -6.59
N LEU A 295 -3.07 -9.74 -7.33
CA LEU A 295 -2.88 -10.97 -8.11
C LEU A 295 -2.43 -12.16 -7.25
N ASP A 296 -1.69 -11.87 -6.18
CA ASP A 296 -1.18 -12.85 -5.22
C ASP A 296 -0.81 -12.14 -3.90
N SER A 297 -0.58 -12.91 -2.84
CA SER A 297 -0.14 -12.41 -1.53
C SER A 297 1.37 -12.56 -1.31
N LYS A 298 2.17 -12.70 -2.37
CA LYS A 298 3.62 -12.96 -2.26
C LYS A 298 4.43 -11.69 -2.25
N GLU A 299 4.27 -10.86 -1.22
CA GLU A 299 4.81 -9.49 -1.19
C GLU A 299 6.34 -9.41 -1.38
N ALA A 300 7.11 -10.45 -1.04
CA ALA A 300 8.56 -10.51 -1.24
C ALA A 300 8.98 -10.66 -2.70
N GLU A 301 8.12 -11.21 -3.55
CA GLU A 301 8.46 -11.48 -4.94
C GLU A 301 8.36 -10.22 -5.82
N PRO A 302 9.20 -10.10 -6.86
CA PRO A 302 8.96 -9.14 -7.93
C PRO A 302 7.55 -9.34 -8.51
N GLY A 303 6.88 -8.25 -8.88
CA GLY A 303 5.53 -8.30 -9.41
C GLY A 303 5.33 -7.38 -10.61
N PRO A 304 4.27 -7.60 -11.41
CA PRO A 304 4.02 -6.82 -12.62
C PRO A 304 3.44 -5.43 -12.31
N ILE A 305 3.32 -4.58 -13.33
CA ILE A 305 2.38 -3.47 -13.31
C ILE A 305 1.04 -4.00 -13.83
N TYR A 306 -0.05 -3.71 -13.11
CA TYR A 306 -1.39 -4.18 -13.43
C TYR A 306 -2.34 -2.98 -13.51
N PHE A 307 -3.12 -2.87 -14.59
CA PHE A 307 -4.22 -1.91 -14.73
C PHE A 307 -5.58 -2.57 -14.56
N GLN A 308 -6.37 -2.06 -13.62
CA GLN A 308 -7.73 -2.50 -13.37
C GLN A 308 -8.64 -2.12 -14.56
N GLY A 309 -9.19 -3.12 -15.22
CA GLY A 309 -9.98 -2.95 -16.45
C GLY A 309 -11.41 -3.46 -16.34
N ASP A 310 -11.79 -4.03 -15.20
CA ASP A 310 -13.13 -4.55 -14.88
C ASP A 310 -14.08 -3.50 -14.28
N HIS A 311 -13.59 -2.32 -13.88
CA HIS A 311 -14.39 -1.31 -13.16
C HIS A 311 -14.83 -0.09 -14.01
N GLY A 312 -14.36 0.00 -15.26
CA GLY A 312 -14.84 0.99 -16.21
C GLY A 312 -13.86 1.30 -17.34
N PRO A 313 -14.22 2.23 -18.24
CA PRO A 313 -13.33 2.65 -19.32
C PRO A 313 -12.15 3.50 -18.84
N VAL A 314 -10.97 3.25 -19.39
CA VAL A 314 -9.75 4.02 -19.06
C VAL A 314 -8.81 4.08 -20.25
N GLU A 315 -8.07 5.18 -20.37
CA GLU A 315 -7.04 5.39 -21.38
C GLU A 315 -5.69 5.68 -20.72
N PHE A 316 -4.61 5.12 -21.27
CA PHE A 316 -3.22 5.39 -20.90
C PHE A 316 -2.43 5.77 -22.16
N ARG A 317 -1.66 6.86 -22.11
CA ARG A 317 -0.82 7.27 -23.25
C ARG A 317 0.68 7.11 -23.01
N LYS A 318 1.11 7.08 -21.74
CA LYS A 318 2.50 6.79 -21.38
C LYS A 318 2.55 5.96 -20.11
N VAL A 319 3.43 4.95 -20.14
CA VAL A 319 3.79 4.11 -19.00
C VAL A 319 5.30 3.93 -19.06
N ILE A 320 6.03 4.59 -18.17
CA ILE A 320 7.50 4.58 -18.14
C ILE A 320 7.92 4.08 -16.76
N ILE A 321 8.78 3.07 -16.72
CA ILE A 321 9.29 2.50 -15.46
C ILE A 321 10.80 2.60 -15.40
N THR A 322 11.34 3.03 -14.26
CA THR A 322 12.78 3.04 -13.97
C THR A 322 13.03 2.05 -12.85
N PRO A 323 13.41 0.79 -13.15
CA PRO A 323 13.67 -0.21 -12.13
C PRO A 323 14.95 0.09 -11.35
N ALA A 324 15.01 -0.37 -10.11
CA ALA A 324 16.26 -0.43 -9.36
C ALA A 324 17.26 -1.38 -10.04
N ILE A 325 18.55 -1.05 -9.91
CA ILE A 325 19.66 -1.94 -10.28
C ILE A 325 19.87 -2.91 -9.11
N LYS A 326 20.02 -4.21 -9.41
CA LYS A 326 20.39 -5.23 -8.42
C LYS A 326 21.85 -5.11 -8.01
#